data_AF-A0A5N6V2H7-F1
#
_entry.id   AF-A0A5N6V2H7-F1
#
_cell.length_a   1.000
_cell.length_b   1.000
_cell.length_c   1.000
_cell.angle_alpha   90.00
_cell.angle_beta   90.00
_cell.angle_gamma   90.00
#
_symmetry.space_group_name_H-M   'P 1'
#
loop_
_entity.id
_entity.type
_entity.pdbx_description
1 polymer ?
#
loop_
_entity_poly.entity_id
_entity_poly.type
_entity_poly.pdbx_seq_one_letter_code
_entity_poly.pdbx_strand_id
1 'polypeptide(L)'
;MRIIDVLTTVANNGTISFARLYRTKTERTPVPIGKVLQNPSTYRFVFQNPLDLHKLLEDPDPASVAICQGMKRLRLDLLQYFAEGKLTLNEALDENTKRVDLRALMENWRIACRLIPRDHGLQELTFDLSGANELCRLRITSRTIQLISTTLVLKAEHNLRCWIQGAGNLNHAQMRHVQMSLVSR
;
A
#
# COMPACT_ATOMS: atom_id res chain seq x y z
N MET A 1 -8.86 0.00 21.35
CA MET A 1 -7.96 1.10 20.92
C MET A 1 -8.23 1.42 19.46
N ARG A 2 -8.35 2.69 19.07
CA ARG A 2 -8.67 3.08 17.67
C ARG A 2 -7.40 3.08 16.83
N ILE A 3 -7.36 2.31 15.75
CA ILE A 3 -6.24 2.29 14.80
C ILE A 3 -6.20 3.62 14.03
N ILE A 4 -5.00 4.17 13.86
CA ILE A 4 -4.76 5.43 13.15
C ILE A 4 -4.06 5.13 11.83
N ASP A 5 -4.70 5.46 10.69
CA ASP A 5 -4.05 5.38 9.38
C ASP A 5 -3.05 6.55 9.23
N VAL A 6 -1.80 6.24 8.91
CA VAL A 6 -0.73 7.23 8.65
C VAL A 6 -0.12 6.98 7.29
N LEU A 7 -0.21 7.97 6.40
CA LEU A 7 0.56 7.99 5.18
C LEU A 7 2.03 8.09 5.54
N THR A 8 2.82 7.17 5.00
CA THR A 8 4.26 7.13 5.17
C THR A 8 4.92 7.49 3.86
N THR A 9 5.79 8.49 3.89
CA THR A 9 6.58 8.92 2.72
C THR A 9 8.05 9.01 3.11
N VAL A 10 8.93 8.67 2.17
CA VAL A 10 10.39 8.69 2.39
C VAL A 10 11.06 9.55 1.34
N ALA A 11 11.55 10.71 1.77
CA ALA A 11 12.24 11.66 0.92
C ALA A 11 13.56 11.06 0.37
N ASN A 12 14.12 11.68 -0.67
CA ASN A 12 15.35 11.19 -1.31
C ASN A 12 16.59 11.27 -0.40
N ASN A 13 16.56 12.16 0.60
CA ASN A 13 17.58 12.27 1.63
C ASN A 13 17.37 11.29 2.81
N GLY A 14 16.45 10.32 2.69
CA GLY A 14 16.12 9.35 3.74
C GLY A 14 15.16 9.86 4.80
N THR A 15 14.72 11.13 4.75
CA THR A 15 13.80 11.65 5.77
C THR A 15 12.43 10.98 5.65
N ILE A 16 11.98 10.36 6.74
CA ILE A 16 10.65 9.75 6.84
C ILE A 16 9.66 10.74 7.45
N SER A 17 8.51 10.88 6.82
CA SER A 17 7.41 11.68 7.36
C SER A 17 6.11 10.90 7.43
N PHE A 18 5.34 11.20 8.48
CA PHE A 18 4.03 10.61 8.73
C PHE A 18 2.96 11.67 8.68
N ALA A 19 1.90 11.40 7.93
CA ALA A 19 0.73 12.25 7.85
C ALA A 19 -0.51 11.43 8.17
N ARG A 20 -1.28 11.84 9.18
CA ARG A 20 -2.53 11.20 9.54
C ARG A 20 -3.51 11.31 8.37
N LEU A 21 -4.04 10.17 7.97
CA LEU A 21 -5.08 10.05 6.96
C LEU A 21 -6.44 9.94 7.63
N TYR A 22 -7.35 10.82 7.23
CA TYR A 22 -8.76 10.71 7.59
C TYR A 22 -9.54 10.24 6.37
N ARG A 23 -10.42 9.24 6.54
CA ARG A 23 -11.28 8.79 5.44
C ARG A 23 -12.26 9.86 4.97
N THR A 24 -12.59 10.80 5.85
CA THR A 24 -13.64 11.82 5.64
C THR A 24 -13.09 13.22 5.38
N LYS A 25 -11.76 13.41 5.42
CA LYS A 25 -11.13 14.71 5.22
C LYS A 25 -9.97 14.57 4.25
N THR A 26 -9.83 15.55 3.36
CA THR A 26 -8.69 15.66 2.43
C THR A 26 -7.42 16.16 3.13
N GLU A 27 -7.58 16.89 4.23
CA GLU A 27 -6.47 17.41 5.02
C GLU A 27 -5.64 16.30 5.66
N ARG A 28 -4.32 16.51 5.63
CA ARG A 28 -3.32 15.63 6.22
C ARG A 28 -2.67 16.35 7.40
N THR A 29 -2.72 15.75 8.59
CA THR A 29 -2.07 16.31 9.78
C THR A 29 -0.76 15.58 10.04
N PRO A 30 0.39 16.28 10.14
CA PRO A 30 1.66 15.64 10.46
C PRO A 30 1.62 14.89 11.81
N VAL A 31 2.24 13.72 11.86
CA VAL A 31 2.43 12.94 13.09
C VAL A 31 3.94 12.92 13.40
N PRO A 32 4.37 13.43 14.56
CA PRO A 32 5.79 13.38 14.93
C PRO A 32 6.31 11.95 15.02
N ILE A 33 7.48 11.69 14.45
CA ILE A 33 8.12 10.37 14.45
C ILE A 33 8.28 9.80 15.86
N GLY A 34 8.62 10.62 16.85
CA GLY A 34 8.72 10.19 18.24
C GLY A 34 7.42 9.60 18.81
N LYS A 35 6.25 10.09 18.38
CA LYS A 35 4.95 9.49 18.75
C LYS A 35 4.72 8.15 18.07
N VAL A 36 5.16 8.02 16.82
CA VAL A 36 5.07 6.76 16.08
C VAL A 36 5.95 5.69 16.74
N LEU A 37 7.19 6.03 17.07
CA LEU A 37 8.16 5.12 17.69
C LEU A 37 7.75 4.63 19.08
N GLN A 38 7.03 5.45 19.87
CA GLN A 38 6.54 5.04 21.18
C GLN A 38 5.54 3.87 21.11
N ASN A 39 4.70 3.82 20.08
CA ASN A 39 3.74 2.73 19.91
C ASN A 39 3.36 2.50 18.44
N PRO A 40 4.28 1.92 17.64
CA PRO A 40 4.08 1.73 16.20
C PRO A 40 2.87 0.83 15.91
N SER A 41 2.53 -0.08 16.82
CA SER A 41 1.40 -0.99 16.68
C SER A 41 0.02 -0.31 16.64
N THR A 42 -0.09 0.93 17.16
CA THR A 42 -1.34 1.71 17.11
C THR A 42 -1.67 2.24 15.71
N TYR A 43 -0.66 2.26 14.83
CA TYR A 43 -0.75 2.83 13.51
C TYR A 43 -0.96 1.75 12.45
N ARG A 44 -1.71 2.11 11.41
CA ARG A 44 -1.69 1.42 10.12
C ARG A 44 -0.87 2.26 9.17
N PHE A 45 0.27 1.73 8.75
CA PHE A 45 1.18 2.39 7.84
C PHE A 45 0.61 2.24 6.42
N VAL A 46 0.32 3.37 5.80
CA VAL A 46 -0.25 3.47 4.47
C VAL A 46 0.84 3.90 3.51
N PHE A 47 1.06 3.12 2.46
CA PHE A 47 1.95 3.46 1.36
C PHE A 47 1.16 3.64 0.09
N GLN A 48 1.34 4.80 -0.55
CA GLN A 48 0.78 5.13 -1.87
C GLN A 48 1.80 4.93 -2.99
N ASN A 49 3.10 5.02 -2.65
CA ASN A 49 4.19 4.80 -3.58
C ASN A 49 5.01 3.58 -3.12
N PRO A 50 5.23 2.58 -3.98
CA PRO A 50 6.08 1.44 -3.65
C PRO A 50 7.52 1.83 -3.29
N LEU A 51 8.03 2.94 -3.83
CA LEU A 51 9.38 3.43 -3.51
C LEU A 51 9.51 3.89 -2.06
N ASP A 52 8.45 4.40 -1.45
CA ASP A 52 8.49 4.80 -0.04
C ASP A 52 8.63 3.57 0.88
N LEU A 53 7.91 2.49 0.55
CA LEU A 53 8.02 1.22 1.28
C LEU A 53 9.41 0.61 1.09
N HIS A 54 9.92 0.63 -0.14
CA HIS A 54 11.26 0.16 -0.47
C HIS A 54 12.33 0.90 0.33
N LYS A 55 12.35 2.24 0.26
CA LYS A 55 13.32 3.06 0.99
C LYS A 55 13.24 2.84 2.50
N LEU A 56 12.04 2.74 3.06
CA LEU A 56 11.88 2.47 4.50
C LEU A 56 12.51 1.14 4.92
N LEU A 57 12.40 0.10 4.07
CA LEU A 57 12.93 -1.23 4.36
C LEU A 57 14.45 -1.32 4.20
N GLU A 58 15.04 -0.51 3.30
CA GLU A 58 16.48 -0.47 3.07
C GLU A 58 17.24 0.50 3.98
N ASP A 59 16.52 1.45 4.58
CA ASP A 59 17.13 2.48 5.43
C ASP A 59 17.69 1.86 6.73
N PRO A 60 19.01 1.93 6.97
CA PRO A 60 19.62 1.39 8.18
C PRO A 60 19.42 2.28 9.40
N ASP A 61 18.79 3.46 9.27
CA ASP A 61 18.52 4.35 10.40
C ASP A 61 17.77 3.61 11.52
N PRO A 62 18.17 3.77 12.81
CA PRO A 62 17.53 3.09 13.92
C PRO A 62 16.02 3.33 14.03
N ALA A 63 15.53 4.51 13.63
CA ALA A 63 14.10 4.79 13.64
C ALA A 63 13.37 3.96 12.58
N SER A 64 13.94 3.86 11.37
CA SER A 64 13.41 3.06 10.26
C SER A 64 13.33 1.59 10.62
N VAL A 65 14.42 1.06 11.21
CA VAL A 65 14.47 -0.30 11.74
C VAL A 65 13.40 -0.53 12.81
N ALA A 66 13.27 0.38 13.78
CA ALA A 66 12.27 0.28 14.85
C ALA A 66 10.84 0.32 14.31
N ILE A 67 10.57 1.16 13.30
CA ILE A 67 9.27 1.21 12.61
C ILE A 67 8.99 -0.13 11.94
N CYS A 68 9.94 -0.65 11.16
CA CYS A 68 9.79 -1.92 10.45
C CYS A 68 9.54 -3.10 11.39
N GLN A 69 10.24 -3.17 12.52
CA GLN A 69 10.03 -4.20 13.55
C GLN A 69 8.69 -4.04 14.28
N GLY A 70 8.29 -2.80 14.56
CA GLY A 70 7.07 -2.46 15.28
C GLY A 70 5.79 -2.45 14.44
N MET A 71 5.92 -2.46 13.11
CA MET A 71 4.80 -2.39 12.17
C MET A 71 3.95 -3.66 12.24
N LYS A 72 2.69 -3.51 12.67
CA LYS A 72 1.71 -4.61 12.74
C LYS A 72 0.65 -4.56 11.65
N ARG A 73 0.43 -3.39 11.04
CA ARG A 73 -0.64 -3.16 10.08
C ARG A 73 -0.11 -2.38 8.88
N LEU A 74 -0.22 -2.98 7.71
CA LEU A 74 0.22 -2.42 6.43
C LEU A 74 -0.96 -2.24 5.50
N ARG A 75 -1.02 -1.09 4.81
CA ARG A 75 -1.98 -0.82 3.75
C ARG A 75 -1.27 -0.32 2.50
N LEU A 76 -1.60 -0.93 1.38
CA LEU A 76 -1.08 -0.61 0.06
C LEU A 76 -2.20 -0.01 -0.79
N ASP A 77 -2.04 1.25 -1.20
CA ASP A 77 -2.99 1.94 -2.06
C ASP A 77 -2.59 1.69 -3.52
N LEU A 78 -3.04 0.56 -4.09
CA LEU A 78 -2.52 0.05 -5.37
C LEU A 78 -2.93 0.90 -6.58
N LEU A 79 -4.08 1.57 -6.50
CA LEU A 79 -4.71 2.22 -7.64
C LEU A 79 -4.93 3.72 -7.40
N GLN A 80 -4.23 4.32 -6.45
CA GLN A 80 -4.34 5.76 -6.23
C GLN A 80 -3.57 6.52 -7.31
N TYR A 81 -4.30 7.32 -8.10
CA TYR A 81 -3.73 8.20 -9.12
C TYR A 81 -2.71 9.15 -8.49
N PHE A 82 -1.48 9.18 -9.02
CA PHE A 82 -0.50 10.22 -8.72
C PHE A 82 -0.97 11.50 -9.43
N ALA A 83 -1.86 12.26 -8.78
CA ALA A 83 -2.45 13.44 -9.41
C ALA A 83 -1.49 14.62 -9.41
N GLU A 84 -1.03 15.00 -10.61
CA GLU A 84 -1.12 16.39 -11.08
C GLU A 84 -1.61 16.38 -12.55
N GLY A 85 -2.92 16.58 -12.74
CA GLY A 85 -3.58 16.74 -14.05
C GLY A 85 -4.73 15.74 -14.31
N LYS A 86 -5.98 16.24 -14.46
CA LYS A 86 -7.16 15.47 -14.88
C LYS A 86 -7.16 15.33 -16.42
N LEU A 87 -7.29 14.12 -16.95
CA LEU A 87 -7.37 13.84 -18.40
C LEU A 87 -8.83 13.73 -18.87
N THR A 88 -9.07 14.14 -20.11
CA THR A 88 -10.32 13.96 -20.87
C THR A 88 -10.33 12.62 -21.62
N LEU A 89 -11.53 12.13 -21.99
CA LEU A 89 -11.76 10.82 -22.62
C LEU A 89 -10.89 10.56 -23.87
N ASN A 90 -10.60 11.61 -24.65
CA ASN A 90 -9.77 11.51 -25.86
C ASN A 90 -8.28 11.31 -25.53
N GLU A 91 -7.80 11.82 -24.40
CA GLU A 91 -6.40 11.66 -23.98
C GLU A 91 -6.15 10.28 -23.33
N ALA A 92 -7.20 9.60 -22.86
CA ALA A 92 -7.14 8.22 -22.39
C ALA A 92 -7.07 7.18 -23.54
N LEU A 93 -7.37 7.60 -24.77
CA LEU A 93 -7.39 6.75 -25.97
C LEU A 93 -6.14 6.91 -26.85
N ASP A 94 -5.26 7.87 -26.55
CA ASP A 94 -3.99 8.08 -27.27
C ASP A 94 -2.87 7.21 -26.68
N GLU A 95 -2.44 6.19 -27.43
CA GLU A 95 -1.37 5.24 -27.05
C GLU A 95 0.01 5.91 -26.82
N ASN A 96 0.17 7.17 -27.21
CA ASN A 96 1.40 7.95 -26.98
C ASN A 96 1.46 8.69 -25.63
N THR A 97 0.40 8.67 -24.81
CA THR A 97 0.42 9.33 -23.49
C THR A 97 1.09 8.46 -22.42
N LYS A 98 2.33 8.81 -22.09
CA LYS A 98 3.30 8.15 -21.19
C LYS A 98 2.87 7.84 -19.73
N ARG A 99 1.64 8.03 -19.26
CA ARG A 99 1.49 8.47 -17.84
C ARG A 99 1.27 7.47 -16.70
N VAL A 100 0.80 6.22 -16.84
CA VAL A 100 1.06 5.16 -15.82
C VAL A 100 1.01 3.77 -16.46
N ASP A 101 2.16 3.13 -16.64
CA ASP A 101 2.17 1.69 -16.89
C ASP A 101 1.77 0.94 -15.61
N LEU A 102 0.49 0.55 -15.54
CA LEU A 102 -0.07 -0.23 -14.43
C LEU A 102 0.74 -1.51 -14.17
N ARG A 103 1.35 -2.11 -15.20
CA ARG A 103 2.21 -3.27 -15.04
C ARG A 103 3.48 -2.91 -14.28
N ALA A 104 4.16 -1.84 -14.68
CA ALA A 104 5.35 -1.34 -13.99
C ALA A 104 5.04 -0.93 -12.54
N LEU A 105 3.92 -0.23 -12.30
CA LEU A 105 3.50 0.14 -10.95
C LEU A 105 3.26 -1.10 -10.07
N MET A 106 2.53 -2.09 -10.60
CA MET A 106 2.25 -3.33 -9.87
C MET A 106 3.52 -4.17 -9.64
N GLU A 107 4.46 -4.13 -10.57
CA GLU A 107 5.78 -4.77 -10.43
C GLU A 107 6.62 -4.09 -9.33
N ASN A 108 6.58 -2.76 -9.23
CA ASN A 108 7.26 -2.04 -8.14
C ASN A 108 6.68 -2.42 -6.77
N TRP A 109 5.35 -2.55 -6.66
CA TRP A 109 4.73 -3.06 -5.43
C TRP A 109 5.18 -4.48 -5.09
N ARG A 110 5.29 -5.34 -6.10
CA ARG A 110 5.83 -6.70 -5.94
C ARG A 110 7.26 -6.67 -5.40
N ILE A 111 8.13 -5.84 -5.97
CA ILE A 111 9.54 -5.72 -5.56
C ILE A 111 9.62 -5.20 -4.12
N ALA A 112 8.91 -4.13 -3.79
CA ALA A 112 8.92 -3.56 -2.44
C ALA A 112 8.49 -4.60 -1.37
N CYS A 113 7.45 -5.39 -1.66
CA CYS A 113 6.99 -6.44 -0.73
C CYS A 113 7.96 -7.63 -0.61
N ARG A 114 8.76 -7.91 -1.65
CA ARG A 114 9.80 -8.96 -1.57
C ARG A 114 10.91 -8.60 -0.58
N LEU A 115 11.18 -7.31 -0.38
CA LEU A 115 12.22 -6.81 0.53
C LEU A 115 11.84 -6.86 2.01
N ILE A 116 10.56 -7.02 2.34
CA ILE A 116 10.14 -7.22 3.73
C ILE A 116 10.93 -8.42 4.32
N PRO A 117 11.45 -8.39 5.56
CA PRO A 117 12.21 -9.53 6.07
C PRO A 117 11.33 -10.78 6.26
N ARG A 118 11.98 -11.94 6.41
CA ARG A 118 11.31 -13.13 6.96
C ARG A 118 11.01 -12.90 8.44
N ASP A 119 10.07 -13.68 8.97
CA ASP A 119 9.60 -13.60 10.34
C ASP A 119 9.15 -12.19 10.72
N HIS A 120 8.49 -11.51 9.77
CA HIS A 120 8.02 -10.16 10.00
C HIS A 120 6.82 -10.16 10.96
N GLY A 121 6.70 -9.08 11.74
CA GLY A 121 5.65 -8.93 12.73
C GLY A 121 4.27 -8.48 12.21
N LEU A 122 4.06 -8.37 10.89
CA LEU A 122 2.76 -7.95 10.33
C LEU A 122 1.62 -8.90 10.71
N GLN A 123 0.49 -8.33 11.11
CA GLN A 123 -0.73 -9.04 11.51
C GLN A 123 -1.91 -8.74 10.56
N GLU A 124 -1.90 -7.57 9.92
CA GLU A 124 -2.92 -7.16 8.96
C GLU A 124 -2.27 -6.53 7.72
N LEU A 125 -2.68 -7.01 6.55
CA LEU A 125 -2.36 -6.46 5.24
C LEU A 125 -3.65 -6.02 4.54
N THR A 126 -3.71 -4.78 4.09
CA THR A 126 -4.88 -4.25 3.36
C THR A 126 -4.47 -3.78 1.98
N PHE A 127 -5.15 -4.25 0.95
CA PHE A 127 -5.06 -3.73 -0.41
C PHE A 127 -6.21 -2.76 -0.63
N ASP A 128 -5.90 -1.48 -0.80
CA ASP A 128 -6.90 -0.44 -1.06
C ASP A 128 -7.00 -0.16 -2.56
N LEU A 129 -8.22 -0.34 -3.09
CA LEU A 129 -8.57 -0.11 -4.49
C LEU A 129 -9.46 1.14 -4.65
N SER A 130 -9.68 1.94 -3.61
CA SER A 130 -10.60 3.10 -3.61
C SER A 130 -10.23 4.18 -4.63
N GLY A 131 -8.95 4.23 -5.05
CA GLY A 131 -8.47 5.16 -6.08
C GLY A 131 -8.74 4.73 -7.53
N ALA A 132 -9.31 3.55 -7.74
CA ALA A 132 -9.52 2.98 -9.07
C ALA A 132 -10.63 3.73 -9.83
N ASN A 133 -10.24 4.65 -10.72
CA ASN A 133 -11.11 5.11 -11.79
C ASN A 133 -10.99 4.15 -12.98
N GLU A 134 -12.12 3.54 -13.37
CA GLU A 134 -12.51 2.83 -14.62
C GLU A 134 -11.50 1.94 -15.41
N LEU A 135 -10.24 1.80 -15.00
CA LEU A 135 -9.19 1.12 -15.76
C LEU A 135 -8.67 -0.14 -15.04
N CYS A 136 -9.50 -0.76 -14.20
CA CYS A 136 -9.19 -2.04 -13.57
C CYS A 136 -8.96 -3.12 -14.63
N ARG A 137 -7.70 -3.30 -15.06
CA ARG A 137 -7.23 -4.57 -15.63
C ARG A 137 -7.20 -5.60 -14.50
N LEU A 138 -8.39 -6.07 -14.12
CA LEU A 138 -8.66 -6.95 -12.98
C LEU A 138 -7.69 -8.13 -12.90
N ARG A 139 -7.29 -8.66 -14.06
CA ARG A 139 -6.32 -9.76 -14.14
C ARG A 139 -4.94 -9.39 -13.61
N ILE A 140 -4.44 -8.19 -13.93
CA ILE A 140 -3.13 -7.71 -13.44
C ILE A 140 -3.24 -7.45 -11.94
N THR A 141 -4.24 -6.70 -11.51
CA THR A 141 -4.46 -6.37 -10.09
C THR A 141 -4.62 -7.64 -9.24
N SER A 142 -5.43 -8.60 -9.67
CA SER A 142 -5.65 -9.85 -8.93
C SER A 142 -4.38 -10.70 -8.85
N ARG A 143 -3.62 -10.81 -9.95
CA ARG A 143 -2.32 -11.52 -9.91
C ARG A 143 -1.33 -10.86 -8.96
N THR A 144 -1.30 -9.53 -8.92
CA THR A 144 -0.44 -8.78 -8.01
C THR A 144 -0.86 -8.96 -6.55
N ILE A 145 -2.16 -8.85 -6.25
CA ILE A 145 -2.70 -9.09 -4.91
C ILE A 145 -2.36 -10.52 -4.46
N GLN A 146 -2.58 -11.51 -5.32
CA GLN A 146 -2.26 -12.91 -5.01
C GLN A 146 -0.78 -13.09 -4.71
N LEU A 147 0.09 -12.53 -5.55
CA LEU A 147 1.52 -12.69 -5.37
C LEU A 147 2.01 -11.98 -4.10
N ILE A 148 1.59 -10.74 -3.86
CA ILE A 148 1.98 -9.98 -2.66
C ILE A 148 1.46 -10.66 -1.40
N SER A 149 0.16 -10.99 -1.35
CA SER A 149 -0.44 -11.64 -0.17
C SER A 149 0.22 -12.99 0.12
N THR A 150 0.42 -13.82 -0.90
CA THR A 150 1.14 -15.10 -0.75
C THR A 150 2.55 -14.89 -0.21
N THR A 151 3.30 -13.95 -0.80
CA THR A 151 4.69 -13.69 -0.39
C THR A 151 4.78 -13.27 1.06
N LEU A 152 3.91 -12.36 1.51
CA LEU A 152 3.93 -11.87 2.89
C LEU A 152 3.39 -12.91 3.87
N VAL A 153 2.35 -13.66 3.52
CA VAL A 153 1.86 -14.76 4.37
C VAL A 153 2.95 -15.82 4.58
N LEU A 154 3.75 -16.14 3.56
CA LEU A 154 4.85 -17.11 3.68
C LEU A 154 6.05 -16.60 4.49
N LYS A 155 6.15 -15.30 4.72
CA LYS A 155 7.26 -14.65 5.46
C LYS A 155 6.83 -14.18 6.84
N ALA A 156 5.56 -14.34 7.20
CA ALA A 156 5.03 -13.88 8.47
C ALA A 156 5.45 -14.79 9.61
N GLU A 157 5.82 -14.20 10.75
CA GLU A 157 6.05 -14.94 12.00
C GLU A 157 4.74 -15.57 12.53
N HIS A 158 3.60 -14.95 12.22
CA HIS A 158 2.28 -15.32 12.71
C HIS A 158 1.23 -15.24 11.58
N ASN A 159 0.00 -15.63 11.89
CA ASN A 159 -1.15 -15.52 10.99
C ASN A 159 -1.34 -14.07 10.48
N LEU A 160 -1.19 -13.88 9.18
CA LEU A 160 -1.37 -12.61 8.50
C LEU A 160 -2.75 -12.54 7.86
N ARG A 161 -3.58 -11.63 8.37
CA ARG A 161 -4.92 -11.37 7.82
C ARG A 161 -4.84 -10.39 6.65
N CYS A 162 -5.36 -10.79 5.51
CA CYS A 162 -5.33 -9.99 4.29
C CYS A 162 -6.74 -9.51 3.93
N TRP A 163 -6.85 -8.24 3.52
CA TRP A 163 -8.13 -7.58 3.21
C TRP A 163 -8.05 -6.83 1.89
N ILE A 164 -9.18 -6.74 1.19
CA ILE A 164 -9.40 -5.77 0.11
C ILE A 164 -10.40 -4.74 0.62
N GLN A 165 -10.10 -3.47 0.39
CA GLN A 165 -11.03 -2.36 0.62
C GLN A 165 -11.13 -1.48 -0.63
N GLY A 166 -12.16 -0.63 -0.69
CA GLY A 166 -12.27 0.35 -1.77
C GLY A 166 -12.76 -0.21 -3.11
N ALA A 167 -13.17 -1.46 -3.15
CA ALA A 167 -13.66 -2.13 -4.35
C ALA A 167 -15.16 -1.89 -4.63
N GLY A 168 -15.78 -0.85 -4.03
CA GLY A 168 -17.22 -0.60 -4.13
C GLY A 168 -17.73 -0.31 -5.54
N ASN A 169 -16.84 0.15 -6.43
CA ASN A 169 -17.16 0.38 -7.84
C ASN A 169 -17.06 -0.89 -8.70
N LEU A 170 -16.60 -2.02 -8.15
CA LEU A 170 -16.56 -3.29 -8.85
C LEU A 170 -17.93 -3.97 -8.80
N ASN A 171 -18.36 -4.55 -9.92
CA ASN A 171 -19.55 -5.40 -9.90
C ASN A 171 -19.28 -6.69 -9.10
N HIS A 172 -20.34 -7.41 -8.76
CA HIS A 172 -20.25 -8.59 -7.90
C HIS A 172 -19.31 -9.69 -8.44
N ALA A 173 -19.27 -9.93 -9.77
CA ALA A 173 -18.37 -10.93 -10.36
C ALA A 173 -16.90 -10.49 -10.29
N GLN A 174 -16.64 -9.20 -10.54
CA GLN A 174 -15.31 -8.60 -10.44
C GLN A 174 -14.83 -8.61 -8.99
N MET A 175 -15.69 -8.27 -8.04
CA MET A 175 -15.37 -8.32 -6.62
C MET A 175 -15.01 -9.74 -6.18
N ARG A 176 -15.80 -10.75 -6.56
CA ARG A 176 -15.47 -12.16 -6.29
C ARG A 176 -14.12 -12.56 -6.87
N HIS A 177 -13.81 -12.12 -8.09
CA HIS A 177 -12.53 -12.43 -8.73
C HIS A 177 -11.34 -11.87 -7.92
N VAL A 178 -11.42 -10.63 -7.47
CA VAL A 178 -10.35 -10.01 -6.67
C VAL A 178 -10.30 -10.64 -5.27
N GLN A 179 -11.44 -10.94 -4.64
CA GLN A 179 -11.47 -11.62 -3.34
C GLN A 179 -10.81 -13.01 -3.38
N MET A 180 -11.05 -13.79 -4.44
CA MET A 180 -10.38 -15.10 -4.63
C MET A 180 -8.87 -14.99 -4.79
N SER A 181 -8.35 -13.81 -5.10
CA SER A 181 -6.90 -13.59 -5.20
C SER A 181 -6.23 -13.38 -3.83
N LEU A 182 -6.99 -13.14 -2.76
CA LEU A 182 -6.42 -12.99 -1.43
C LEU A 182 -5.98 -14.34 -0.86
N VAL A 183 -4.75 -14.37 -0.36
CA VAL A 183 -4.27 -15.44 0.51
C VAL A 183 -4.18 -14.89 1.93
N SER A 184 -4.78 -15.60 2.87
CA SER A 184 -4.71 -15.32 4.31
C SER A 184 -4.57 -16.62 5.08
N ARG A 185 -3.87 -16.59 6.21
CA ARG A 185 -3.76 -17.70 7.17
C ARG A 185 -4.20 -17.24 8.55
#